data_AF-A0A367PYL5-F1
#
_entry.id   AF-A0A367PYL5-F1
#
_cell.length_a   1.000
_cell.length_b   1.000
_cell.length_c   1.000
_cell.angle_alpha   90.00
_cell.angle_beta   90.00
_cell.angle_gamma   90.00
#
_symmetry.space_group_name_H-M   'P 1'
#
loop_
_entity.id
_entity.type
_entity.pdbx_description
1 polymer ?
#
loop_
_entity_poly.entity_id
_entity_poly.type
_entity_poly.pdbx_seq_one_letter_code
_entity_poly.pdbx_strand_id
1 'polypeptide(L)'
;MNHEEDNSLWGKKGATLSDKTAQKEFNLDLAEILEAIKSGKLQYRHNTLYGNPCFKLLKNEVEDFVIEKYGSDYLKTQKRKAELSKINTEIRSLNRKISLLEKRKEELLAAINS
;
A
#
# COMPACT_ATOMS: atom_id res chain seq x y z
N MET A 1 2.79 23.09 -28.14
CA MET A 1 1.34 22.97 -27.96
C MET A 1 1.07 21.49 -27.75
N ASN A 2 0.75 20.97 -26.55
CA ASN A 2 -0.11 21.53 -25.50
C ASN A 2 0.52 21.34 -24.12
N HIS A 3 0.80 22.45 -23.45
CA HIS A 3 0.84 22.51 -21.99
C HIS A 3 -0.55 23.02 -21.59
N GLU A 4 -1.48 22.09 -21.41
CA GLU A 4 -2.78 22.34 -20.81
C GLU A 4 -2.94 21.32 -19.67
N GLU A 5 -2.79 21.86 -18.46
CA GLU A 5 -3.60 21.56 -17.28
C GLU A 5 -3.32 20.23 -16.57
N ASP A 6 -2.51 20.24 -15.50
CA ASP A 6 -2.88 20.65 -14.12
C ASP A 6 -3.87 19.71 -13.42
N ASN A 7 -3.53 19.38 -12.17
CA ASN A 7 -4.45 18.87 -11.15
C ASN A 7 -5.05 17.46 -11.35
N SER A 8 -4.36 16.57 -12.05
CA SER A 8 -4.80 15.17 -12.15
C SER A 8 -4.70 14.48 -10.79
N LEU A 9 -5.86 14.09 -10.22
CA LEU A 9 -5.97 13.25 -9.00
C LEU A 9 -4.99 12.06 -9.02
N TRP A 10 -4.61 11.58 -10.22
CA TRP A 10 -3.69 10.47 -10.45
C TRP A 10 -2.20 10.74 -10.16
N GLY A 11 -1.78 12.02 -10.12
CA GLY A 11 -0.39 12.44 -9.93
C GLY A 11 -0.04 12.81 -8.50
N LYS A 12 -1.04 13.01 -7.63
CA LYS A 12 -0.82 13.40 -6.23
C LYS A 12 -0.27 12.22 -5.43
N LYS A 13 0.79 12.47 -4.65
CA LYS A 13 1.40 11.44 -3.79
C LYS A 13 0.35 10.83 -2.86
N GLY A 14 0.19 9.51 -2.91
CA GLY A 14 -0.76 8.76 -2.09
C GLY A 14 -2.22 8.83 -2.55
N ALA A 15 -2.53 9.52 -3.65
CA ALA A 15 -3.89 9.59 -4.19
C ALA A 15 -4.27 8.35 -5.02
N THR A 16 -3.32 7.48 -5.33
CA THR A 16 -3.55 6.27 -6.11
C THR A 16 -2.93 5.05 -5.44
N LEU A 17 -3.51 3.88 -5.69
CA LEU A 17 -3.03 2.59 -5.20
C LEU A 17 -3.20 1.51 -6.28
N SER A 18 -2.56 0.36 -6.12
CA SER A 18 -2.77 -0.77 -7.02
C SER A 18 -3.94 -1.65 -6.59
N ASP A 19 -4.52 -2.44 -7.49
CA ASP A 19 -5.49 -3.50 -7.16
C ASP A 19 -4.97 -4.44 -6.06
N LYS A 20 -3.67 -4.75 -6.06
CA LYS A 20 -3.02 -5.55 -5.01
C LYS A 20 -2.97 -4.84 -3.66
N THR A 21 -2.77 -3.53 -3.68
CA THR A 21 -2.83 -2.71 -2.46
C THR A 21 -4.27 -2.59 -1.97
N ALA A 22 -5.25 -2.48 -2.88
CA ALA A 22 -6.67 -2.47 -2.54
C ALA A 22 -7.07 -3.77 -1.82
N GLN A 23 -6.66 -4.92 -2.37
CA GLN A 23 -6.84 -6.23 -1.75
C GLN A 23 -6.21 -6.29 -0.34
N LYS A 24 -4.98 -5.80 -0.19
CA LYS A 24 -4.26 -5.89 1.08
C LYS A 24 -4.72 -4.91 2.16
N GLU A 25 -4.96 -3.65 1.79
CA GLU A 25 -5.26 -2.57 2.76
C GLU A 25 -6.76 -2.46 3.05
N PHE A 26 -7.63 -2.86 2.13
CA PHE A 26 -9.08 -2.71 2.25
C PHE A 26 -9.83 -4.05 2.24
N ASN A 27 -9.11 -5.16 2.10
CA ASN A 27 -9.67 -6.51 2.06
C ASN A 27 -10.78 -6.67 1.00
N LEU A 28 -10.56 -6.03 -0.15
CA LEU A 28 -11.39 -6.19 -1.35
C LEU A 28 -10.92 -7.37 -2.18
N ASP A 29 -11.83 -8.13 -2.76
CA ASP A 29 -11.48 -9.16 -3.74
C ASP A 29 -11.30 -8.56 -5.14
N LEU A 30 -10.49 -9.22 -5.98
CA LEU A 30 -10.32 -8.81 -7.37
C LEU A 30 -11.65 -8.77 -8.14
N ALA A 31 -12.56 -9.70 -7.83
CA ALA A 31 -13.89 -9.73 -8.44
C ALA A 31 -14.70 -8.45 -8.12
N GLU A 32 -14.61 -7.97 -6.88
CA GLU A 32 -15.31 -6.76 -6.42
C GLU A 32 -14.71 -5.51 -7.07
N ILE A 33 -13.39 -5.47 -7.21
CA ILE A 33 -12.70 -4.39 -7.93
C ILE A 33 -13.13 -4.37 -9.40
N LEU A 34 -13.17 -5.53 -10.06
CA LEU A 34 -13.58 -5.62 -11.46
C LEU A 34 -15.05 -5.25 -11.66
N GLU A 35 -15.94 -5.65 -10.74
CA GLU A 35 -17.34 -5.26 -10.75
C GLU A 35 -17.52 -3.76 -10.54
N ALA A 36 -16.76 -3.17 -9.61
CA ALA A 36 -16.77 -1.73 -9.37
C ALA A 36 -16.22 -0.93 -10.57
N ILE A 37 -15.22 -1.46 -11.29
CA ILE A 37 -14.77 -0.89 -12.57
C ILE A 37 -15.87 -0.99 -13.62
N LYS A 38 -16.48 -2.16 -13.79
CA LYS A 38 -17.55 -2.39 -14.79
C LYS A 38 -18.78 -1.52 -14.55
N SER A 39 -19.11 -1.27 -13.29
CA SER A 39 -20.22 -0.39 -12.88
C SER A 39 -19.86 1.10 -12.89
N GLY A 40 -18.61 1.45 -13.22
CA GLY A 40 -18.15 2.84 -13.28
C GLY A 40 -17.88 3.49 -11.92
N LYS A 41 -17.91 2.72 -10.82
CA LYS A 41 -17.61 3.20 -9.46
C LYS A 41 -16.12 3.40 -9.21
N LEU A 42 -15.27 2.67 -9.93
CA LEU A 42 -13.81 2.81 -9.87
C LEU A 42 -13.26 3.16 -11.25
N GLN A 43 -12.52 4.26 -11.32
CA GLN A 43 -11.65 4.53 -12.46
C GLN A 43 -10.35 3.73 -12.32
N TYR A 44 -9.81 3.32 -13.46
CA TYR A 44 -8.56 2.57 -13.50
C TYR A 44 -7.64 3.02 -14.62
N ARG A 45 -6.34 2.77 -14.43
CA ARG A 45 -5.33 2.81 -15.48
C ARG A 45 -4.51 1.53 -15.43
N HIS A 46 -4.03 1.08 -16.58
CA HIS A 46 -3.05 0.00 -16.62
C HIS A 46 -1.72 0.49 -16.05
N ASN A 47 -1.07 -0.35 -15.25
CA ASN A 47 0.23 -0.07 -14.67
C ASN A 47 1.02 -1.37 -14.52
N THR A 48 2.31 -1.26 -14.23
CA THR A 48 3.21 -2.39 -14.02
C THR A 48 3.98 -2.19 -12.72
N LEU A 49 3.82 -3.13 -11.79
CA LEU A 49 4.53 -3.17 -10.51
C LEU A 49 5.57 -4.28 -10.56
N TYR A 50 6.85 -3.92 -10.58
CA TYR A 50 7.98 -4.87 -10.66
C TYR A 50 7.86 -5.87 -11.83
N GLY A 51 7.37 -5.41 -12.99
CA GLY A 51 7.16 -6.24 -14.18
C GLY A 51 5.81 -6.98 -14.22
N ASN A 52 5.03 -6.96 -13.14
CA ASN A 52 3.70 -7.58 -13.11
C ASN A 52 2.61 -6.55 -13.48
N PRO A 53 1.73 -6.86 -14.46
CA PRO A 53 0.57 -6.04 -14.78
C PRO A 53 -0.35 -5.87 -13.56
N CYS A 54 -0.85 -4.65 -13.38
CA CYS A 54 -1.73 -4.29 -12.28
C CYS A 54 -2.64 -3.13 -12.70
N PHE A 55 -3.74 -2.94 -11.97
CA PHE A 55 -4.56 -1.75 -12.12
C PHE A 55 -4.09 -0.68 -11.14
N LYS A 56 -3.91 0.54 -11.63
CA LYS A 56 -3.78 1.74 -10.81
C LYS A 56 -5.18 2.31 -10.62
N LEU A 57 -5.58 2.49 -9.37
CA LEU A 57 -6.90 2.93 -8.93
C LEU A 57 -6.77 4.24 -8.14
N LEU A 58 -7.81 5.07 -8.15
CA LEU A 58 -7.89 6.25 -7.29
C LEU A 58 -8.26 5.82 -5.86
N LYS A 59 -7.51 6.29 -4.88
CA LYS A 59 -7.67 5.87 -3.48
C LYS A 59 -9.00 6.35 -2.88
N ASN A 60 -9.42 7.57 -3.19
CA ASN A 60 -10.71 8.11 -2.73
C ASN A 60 -11.88 7.27 -3.24
N GLU A 61 -11.90 6.91 -4.53
CA GLU A 61 -12.97 6.07 -5.09
C GLU A 61 -13.02 4.68 -4.46
N VAL A 62 -11.87 4.09 -4.16
CA VAL A 62 -11.79 2.82 -3.42
C VAL A 62 -12.34 2.97 -2.00
N GLU A 63 -12.02 4.07 -1.31
CA GLU A 63 -12.56 4.33 0.02
C GLU A 63 -14.07 4.55 0.00
N ASP A 64 -14.59 5.31 -0.97
CA ASP A 64 -16.02 5.57 -1.15
C ASP A 64 -16.76 4.27 -1.47
N PHE A 65 -16.22 3.42 -2.35
CA PHE A 65 -16.76 2.09 -2.65
C PHE A 65 -16.82 1.20 -1.41
N VAL A 66 -15.78 1.19 -0.58
CA VAL A 66 -15.74 0.42 0.66
C VAL A 66 -16.76 0.95 1.68
N ILE A 67 -16.92 2.27 1.78
CA ILE A 67 -17.94 2.89 2.64
C ILE A 67 -19.34 2.50 2.18
N GLU A 68 -19.60 2.58 0.87
CA GLU A 68 -20.90 2.22 0.30
C GLU A 68 -21.25 0.76 0.57
N LYS A 69 -20.26 -0.14 0.45
CA LYS A 69 -20.48 -1.59 0.55
C LYS A 69 -20.48 -2.13 1.99
N TYR A 70 -19.58 -1.64 2.84
CA TYR A 70 -19.35 -2.20 4.20
C TYR A 70 -19.49 -1.18 5.32
N GLY A 71 -19.67 0.10 4.99
CA GLY A 71 -19.80 1.18 5.96
C GLY A 71 -18.47 1.82 6.39
N SER A 72 -18.58 3.00 6.97
CA SER A 72 -17.41 3.82 7.36
C SER A 72 -16.59 3.21 8.51
N ASP A 73 -17.21 2.46 9.42
CA ASP A 73 -16.51 1.84 10.54
C ASP A 73 -15.67 0.64 10.12
N TYR A 74 -16.11 -0.09 9.08
CA TYR A 74 -15.30 -1.10 8.42
C TYR A 74 -14.04 -0.47 7.82
N LEU A 75 -14.19 0.62 7.06
CA LEU A 75 -13.06 1.34 6.46
C LEU A 75 -12.04 1.78 7.52
N LYS A 76 -12.49 2.41 8.60
CA LYS A 76 -11.61 2.84 9.71
C LYS A 76 -10.84 1.66 10.30
N THR A 77 -11.52 0.53 10.50
CA THR A 77 -10.91 -0.69 11.05
C THR A 77 -9.84 -1.25 10.11
N GLN A 78 -10.12 -1.31 8.81
CA GLN A 78 -9.15 -1.80 7.81
C GLN A 78 -7.93 -0.88 7.72
N LYS A 79 -8.12 0.45 7.71
CA LYS A 79 -7.00 1.42 7.75
C LYS A 79 -6.10 1.21 8.97
N ARG A 80 -6.68 1.04 10.17
CA ARG A 80 -5.93 0.76 11.40
C ARG A 80 -5.16 -0.56 11.31
N LYS A 81 -5.77 -1.62 10.77
CA LYS A 81 -5.10 -2.92 10.56
C LYS A 81 -3.94 -2.80 9.57
N ALA A 82 -4.13 -2.06 8.48
CA ALA A 82 -3.09 -1.82 7.48
C ALA A 82 -1.90 -1.04 8.07
N GLU A 83 -2.17 -0.01 8.86
CA GLU A 83 -1.15 0.75 9.59
C GLU A 83 -0.40 -0.12 10.60
N LEU A 84 -1.12 -0.90 11.42
CA LEU A 84 -0.51 -1.84 12.36
C LEU A 84 0.39 -2.86 11.66
N SER A 85 -0.02 -3.38 10.49
CA SER A 85 0.79 -4.30 9.69
C SER A 85 2.09 -3.65 9.18
N LYS A 86 2.03 -2.36 8.80
CA LYS A 86 3.21 -1.58 8.39
C LYS A 86 4.17 -1.41 9.56
N ILE A 87 3.68 -0.95 10.71
CA ILE A 87 4.47 -0.78 11.94
C ILE A 87 5.12 -2.11 12.35
N ASN A 88 4.37 -3.21 12.37
CA ASN A 88 4.91 -4.54 12.71
C ASN A 88 6.00 -5.01 11.74
N THR A 89 5.91 -4.63 10.47
CA THR A 89 6.93 -4.97 9.47
C THR A 89 8.19 -4.14 9.66
N GLU A 90 8.04 -2.86 9.98
CA GLU A 90 9.14 -1.95 10.29
C GLU A 90 9.89 -2.39 11.56
N ILE A 91 9.17 -2.69 12.65
CA ILE A 91 9.75 -3.25 13.87
C ILE A 91 10.58 -4.50 13.56
N ARG A 92 10.04 -5.45 12.79
CA ARG A 92 10.77 -6.67 12.40
C ARG A 92 12.02 -6.36 11.57
N SER A 93 11.96 -5.40 10.67
CA SER A 93 13.12 -4.98 9.87
C SER A 93 14.21 -4.36 10.74
N LEU A 94 13.84 -3.48 11.67
CA LEU A 94 14.75 -2.83 12.60
C LEU A 94 15.39 -3.84 13.54
N ASN A 95 14.63 -4.77 14.11
CA ASN A 95 15.17 -5.83 14.96
C ASN A 95 16.22 -6.68 14.23
N ARG A 96 16.00 -7.02 12.96
CA ARG A 96 17.02 -7.73 12.16
C ARG A 96 18.31 -6.92 12.00
N LYS A 97 18.20 -5.61 11.80
CA LYS A 97 19.37 -4.72 11.71
C LYS A 97 20.10 -4.63 13.05
N ILE A 98 19.36 -4.52 14.16
CA ILE A 98 19.92 -4.51 15.51
C ILE A 98 20.72 -5.79 15.74
N SER A 99 20.15 -6.97 15.50
CA SER A 99 20.85 -8.24 15.70
C SER A 99 22.11 -8.39 14.85
N LEU A 100 22.09 -7.89 13.61
CA LEU A 100 23.29 -7.88 12.75
C LEU A 100 24.40 -6.99 13.33
N LEU A 101 24.04 -5.81 13.82
CA LEU A 101 24.98 -4.86 14.41
C LEU A 101 25.53 -5.36 15.75
N GLU A 102 24.71 -5.98 16.58
CA GLU A 102 25.13 -6.62 17.83
C GLU A 102 26.15 -7.72 17.56
N LYS A 103 25.87 -8.63 16.62
CA LYS A 103 26.83 -9.67 16.21
C LYS A 103 28.15 -9.05 15.72
N ARG A 104 28.08 -8.02 14.88
CA ARG A 104 29.29 -7.37 14.36
C ARG A 104 30.09 -6.68 15.47
N LYS A 105 29.42 -6.08 16.46
CA LYS A 105 30.06 -5.49 17.64
C LYS A 105 30.81 -6.56 18.44
N GLU A 106 30.19 -7.72 18.68
CA GLU A 106 30.82 -8.83 19.39
C GLU A 106 32.06 -9.37 18.67
N GLU A 107 31.98 -9.56 17.35
CA GLU A 107 33.12 -9.97 16.52
C GLU A 107 34.31 -9.00 16.66
N LEU A 108 34.05 -7.70 16.62
CA LEU A 108 35.09 -6.67 16.76
C LEU A 108 35.65 -6.62 18.19
N LEU A 109 34.80 -6.77 19.21
CA LEU A 109 35.25 -6.82 20.61
C LEU A 109 36.14 -8.05 20.85
N ALA A 110 35.78 -9.20 20.30
CA ALA A 110 36.60 -10.42 20.39
C ALA A 110 37.97 -10.21 19.71
N ALA A 111 38.01 -9.57 18.54
CA ALA A 111 39.25 -9.28 17.83
C ALA A 111 40.15 -8.24 18.53
N ILE A 112 39.58 -7.33 19.32
CA ILE A 112 40.36 -6.37 20.14
C ILE A 112 40.94 -7.05 21.37
N ASN A 113 40.22 -8.01 21.96
CA ASN A 113 40.59 -8.69 23.18
C ASN A 113 41.41 -9.98 22.94
N SER A 114 41.70 -10.33 21.69
CA SER A 114 42.58 -11.43 21.25
C SER A 114 43.97 -10.92 20.92
#